data_AF-A0A847DJ54-F1
#
_entry.id   AF-A0A847DJ54-F1
#
_cell.length_a   1.000
_cell.length_b   1.000
_cell.length_c   1.000
_cell.angle_alpha   90.00
_cell.angle_beta   90.00
_cell.angle_gamma   90.00
#
_symmetry.space_group_name_H-M   'P 1'
#
loop_
_entity.id
_entity.type
_entity.pdbx_description
1 polymer ?
#
loop_
_entity_poly.entity_id
_entity_poly.type
_entity_poly.pdbx_seq_one_letter_code
_entity_poly.pdbx_strand_id
1 'polypeptide(L)' 'MKIKMFSTILYGKVKPFSMRLSEPLHTELENDIQEWLTQNPNIKIHDIKQSMSGGSFHAAPKVIVSMFYE' A
#
# COMPACT_ATOMS: atom_id res chain seq x y z
N MET A 1 -13.51 -7.54 15.57
CA MET A 1 -12.55 -7.37 14.46
C MET A 1 -12.92 -6.22 13.51
N LYS A 2 -12.08 -5.17 13.48
CA LYS A 2 -12.15 -3.99 12.61
C LYS A 2 -11.17 -4.13 11.44
N ILE A 3 -11.40 -3.37 10.36
CA ILE A 3 -10.53 -3.38 9.17
C ILE A 3 -10.13 -1.95 8.82
N LYS A 4 -8.82 -1.69 8.70
CA LYS A 4 -8.27 -0.45 8.15
C LYS A 4 -7.64 -0.75 6.79
N MET A 5 -8.05 -0.02 5.77
CA MET A 5 -7.51 -0.14 4.42
C MET A 5 -6.68 1.08 4.08
N PHE A 6 -5.52 0.84 3.49
CA PHE A 6 -4.62 1.83 2.92
C PHE A 6 -4.45 1.51 1.43
N SER A 7 -4.38 2.50 0.56
CA SER A 7 -4.16 2.25 -0.85
C SER A 7 -3.41 3.37 -1.52
N THR A 8 -2.52 3.03 -2.43
CA THR A 8 -1.80 3.99 -3.27
C THR A 8 -1.81 3.55 -4.73
N ILE A 9 -1.77 4.53 -5.64
CA ILE A 9 -1.68 4.29 -7.08
C ILE A 9 -0.24 4.53 -7.52
N LEU A 10 0.35 3.55 -8.19
CA LEU A 10 1.71 3.58 -8.68
C LEU A 10 1.74 4.32 -10.03
N TYR A 11 1.61 5.64 -9.98
CA TYR A 11 1.75 6.46 -11.19
C TYR A 11 3.21 6.46 -11.67
N GLY A 12 3.42 6.07 -12.93
CA GLY A 12 4.54 6.58 -13.75
C GLY A 12 5.97 6.31 -13.30
N LYS A 13 6.27 5.19 -12.63
CA LYS A 13 7.66 4.85 -12.23
C LYS A 13 8.16 3.52 -12.77
N VAL A 14 7.51 2.98 -13.79
CA VAL A 14 8.04 1.81 -14.52
C VAL A 14 8.73 2.35 -15.76
N LYS A 15 10.07 2.25 -15.82
CA LYS A 15 10.77 2.60 -17.06
C LYS A 15 10.29 1.64 -18.16
N PRO A 16 9.93 2.12 -19.37
CA PRO A 16 9.34 1.27 -20.41
C PRO A 16 10.20 0.08 -20.85
N PHE A 17 11.49 0.07 -20.50
CA PHE A 17 12.44 -1.02 -20.79
C PHE A 17 13.00 -1.72 -19.55
N SER A 18 12.45 -1.45 -18.37
CA SER A 18 12.90 -2.08 -17.13
C SER A 18 11.71 -2.21 -16.19
N MET A 19 11.35 -3.45 -15.84
CA MET A 19 10.45 -3.76 -14.72
C MET A 19 10.98 -3.28 -13.35
N ARG A 20 11.96 -2.37 -13.31
CA ARG A 20 12.43 -1.72 -12.09
C ARG A 20 11.69 -0.41 -11.89
N LEU A 21 11.12 -0.30 -10.69
CA LEU A 21 10.52 0.91 -10.17
C LEU A 21 11.60 1.99 -10.03
N SER A 22 11.35 3.19 -10.57
CA SER A 22 12.32 4.29 -10.60
C SER A 22 12.47 5.02 -9.28
N GLU A 23 11.54 4.82 -8.33
CA GLU A 23 11.66 5.26 -6.94
C GLU A 23 11.10 4.18 -6.01
N PRO A 24 11.55 4.12 -4.74
CA PRO A 24 10.94 3.23 -3.77
C PRO A 24 9.44 3.53 -3.70
N LEU A 25 8.66 2.48 -3.96
CA LEU A 25 7.20 2.45 -3.99
C LEU A 25 6.52 2.86 -2.65
N HIS A 26 7.34 3.13 -1.65
CA HIS A 26 7.08 2.76 -0.27
C HIS A 26 6.86 3.96 0.65
N THR A 27 7.30 5.16 0.30
CA THR A 27 7.38 6.25 1.28
C THR A 27 6.01 6.77 1.73
N GLU A 28 5.07 7.04 0.82
CA GLU A 28 3.78 7.65 1.21
C GLU A 28 2.85 6.65 1.92
N LEU A 29 2.72 5.44 1.38
CA LEU A 29 1.88 4.40 1.97
C LEU A 29 2.40 3.97 3.35
N GLU A 30 3.71 3.85 3.51
CA GLU A 30 4.32 3.53 4.81
C GLU A 30 4.13 4.68 5.80
N ASN A 31 4.27 5.93 5.37
CA ASN A 31 4.00 7.09 6.21
C ASN A 31 2.54 7.11 6.70
N ASP A 32 1.57 6.84 5.82
CA ASP A 32 0.14 6.78 6.18
C ASP A 32 -0.14 5.66 7.20
N ILE A 33 0.46 4.48 6.99
CA ILE A 33 0.35 3.35 7.92
C ILE A 33 0.97 3.72 9.27
N GLN A 34 2.18 4.30 9.26
CA GLN A 34 2.92 4.70 10.45
C GLN A 34 2.17 5.76 11.26
N GLU A 35 1.63 6.79 10.60
CA GLU A 35 0.83 7.82 11.24
C GLU A 35 -0.41 7.21 11.90
N TRP A 36 -1.12 6.34 11.18
CA TRP A 36 -2.31 5.69 11.71
C TRP A 36 -1.99 4.80 12.92
N LEU A 37 -0.91 4.02 12.87
CA LEU A 37 -0.46 3.20 13.99
C LEU A 37 -0.08 4.06 15.21
N THR A 38 0.56 5.20 14.98
CA THR A 38 0.93 6.15 16.05
C THR A 38 -0.30 6.76 16.72
N GLN A 39 -1.36 7.04 15.96
CA GLN A 39 -2.64 7.54 16.48
C GLN A 39 -3.47 6.44 17.18
N ASN A 40 -3.14 5.16 16.97
CA ASN A 40 -3.88 4.01 17.49
C ASN A 40 -2.96 3.04 18.23
N PRO A 41 -2.26 3.45 19.30
CA PRO A 41 -1.18 2.65 19.92
C PRO A 41 -1.66 1.40 20.68
N ASN A 42 -2.95 1.30 20.99
CA ASN A 42 -3.54 0.22 21.80
C ASN A 42 -4.37 -0.77 20.99
N ILE A 43 -4.08 -0.92 19.69
CA ILE A 43 -4.73 -1.91 18.85
C ILE A 43 -3.92 -3.20 18.80
N LYS A 44 -4.61 -4.33 18.71
CA LYS A 44 -4.00 -5.61 18.40
C LYS A 44 -4.21 -5.93 16.92
N ILE A 45 -3.13 -5.96 16.15
CA ILE A 45 -3.19 -6.39 14.75
C ILE A 45 -3.24 -7.92 14.72
N HIS A 46 -4.24 -8.47 14.03
CA HIS A 46 -4.44 -9.91 13.87
C HIS A 46 -3.94 -10.40 12.52
N ASP A 47 -4.13 -9.62 11.46
CA ASP A 47 -3.73 -10.00 10.10
C ASP A 47 -3.46 -8.76 9.24
N ILE A 48 -2.57 -8.91 8.26
CA ILE A 48 -2.25 -7.90 7.26
C ILE A 48 -2.25 -8.56 5.89
N LYS A 49 -3.13 -8.10 4.99
CA LYS A 49 -3.22 -8.57 3.61
C LYS A 49 -2.83 -7.48 2.65
N GLN A 50 -1.90 -7.79 1.75
CA GLN A 50 -1.55 -6.92 0.63
C GLN A 50 -2.12 -7.49 -0.66
N SER A 51 -2.76 -6.64 -1.45
CA SER A 51 -3.19 -6.94 -2.80
C SER A 51 -2.73 -5.84 -3.75
N MET A 52 -2.53 -6.21 -5.01
CA MET A 52 -2.19 -5.27 -6.07
C MET A 52 -3.14 -5.51 -7.24
N SER A 53 -3.78 -4.43 -7.71
CA SER A 53 -4.65 -4.46 -8.89
C SER A 53 -4.04 -3.61 -9.99
N GLY A 54 -3.73 -4.21 -11.13
CA GLY A 54 -3.16 -3.52 -12.29
C GLY A 54 -2.40 -4.49 -13.16
N GLY A 55 -2.92 -4.77 -14.36
CA GLY A 55 -2.38 -5.78 -15.27
C GLY A 55 -2.57 -5.46 -16.74
N SER A 56 -2.99 -4.23 -17.09
CA SER A 56 -3.08 -3.79 -18.48
C SER A 56 -2.11 -2.64 -18.72
N PHE A 57 -1.55 -2.60 -19.93
CA PHE A 57 -0.56 -1.62 -20.42
C PHE A 57 -0.93 -0.13 -20.24
N HIS A 58 -2.12 0.18 -19.72
CA HIS A 58 -2.68 1.53 -19.61
C HIS A 58 -3.15 1.94 -18.20
N ALA A 59 -3.17 1.02 -17.22
CA ALA A 59 -3.62 1.33 -15.86
C ALA A 59 -2.44 1.28 -14.88
N ALA A 60 -2.19 2.40 -14.19
CA ALA A 60 -1.23 2.46 -13.09
C ALA A 60 -1.61 1.41 -12.04
N PRO A 61 -0.69 0.51 -11.63
CA PRO A 61 -1.00 -0.51 -10.65
C PRO A 61 -1.37 0.15 -9.32
N LYS A 62 -2.41 -0.35 -8.66
CA LYS A 62 -2.87 0.12 -7.35
C LYS A 62 -2.53 -0.92 -6.31
N VAL A 63 -1.84 -0.51 -5.25
CA VAL A 63 -1.54 -1.35 -4.09
C VAL A 63 -2.57 -1.06 -3.02
N ILE A 64 -3.06 -2.11 -2.38
CA ILE A 64 -4.02 -2.04 -1.29
C ILE A 64 -3.46 -2.89 -0.13
N VAL A 65 -3.38 -2.29 1.05
CA VAL A 65 -3.01 -2.97 2.31
C VAL A 65 -4.22 -2.94 3.22
N SER A 66 -4.64 -4.10 3.69
CA SER A 66 -5.77 -4.30 4.59
C SER A 66 -5.25 -4.84 5.92
N MET A 67 -5.51 -4.11 7.00
CA MET A 67 -5.12 -4.49 8.36
C MET A 67 -6.35 -4.83 9.18
N PHE A 68 -6.36 -6.03 9.74
CA PHE A 68 -7.42 -6.56 10.60
C PHE A 68 -6.96 -6.37 12.06
N TYR A 69 -7.73 -5.65 12.86
CA TYR A 69 -7.32 -5.26 14.21
C TYR A 69 -8.48 -5.21 15.21
N GLU A 70 -8.14 -5.17 16.50
CA GLU A 70 -9.08 -4.95 17.62
C GLU A 70 -8.59 -3.86 18.56
#